data_AF-A0A7X1KSH1-F1
#
_entry.id   AF-A0A7X1KSH1-F1
#
_cell.length_a   1.000
_cell.length_b   1.000
_cell.length_c   1.000
_cell.angle_alpha   90.00
_cell.angle_beta   90.00
_cell.angle_gamma   90.00
#
_symmetry.space_group_name_H-M   'P 1'
#
loop_
_entity.id
_entity.type
_entity.pdbx_description
1 polymer ?
#
loop_
_entity_poly.entity_id
_entity_poly.type
_entity_poly.pdbx_seq_one_letter_code
_entity_poly.pdbx_strand_id
1 'polypeptide(L)'
;MDNYDTWITDINIPDVFITLAEGTEQIRQRYPRHHQMIVRAHAHAVDCLRNALQNLNQKTPHVPLPAQTLEILTDVFEVDVTPAMLQRLRSSCVQLLDALTSDALDPHSSPRYWDGLNEEGHEGNHAFVWEGDPQQRIFLTEKFFDLPIETMMYSSHERTQAQLYAHHQAASLLHELSHQVLKTVDLAYLDTFLPLHQHYDDLGGMYGQAQVYARSLLKIRQEGLSLSTPLAKLFTRPSPGGRRDFRPSDGRQRKTVLQLTGKTHLADARVAFRTDPEVRSKLILANADSVTLLVFRLGQEVFTPPSS
;
A
#
# COMPACT_ATOMS: atom_id res chain seq x y z
N MET A 1 -8.25 -11.40 13.63
CA MET A 1 -7.03 -12.18 13.28
C MET A 1 -7.32 -12.74 11.92
N ASP A 2 -6.89 -11.99 10.93
CA ASP A 2 -7.70 -11.75 9.75
C ASP A 2 -7.34 -12.70 8.62
N ASN A 3 -8.39 -13.14 7.95
CA ASN A 3 -8.34 -14.02 6.80
C ASN A 3 -8.08 -13.15 5.55
N TYR A 4 -6.87 -12.60 5.45
CA TYR A 4 -6.39 -11.90 4.25
C TYR A 4 -5.74 -12.93 3.33
N ASP A 5 -6.54 -13.67 2.57
CA ASP A 5 -6.03 -14.63 1.59
C ASP A 5 -6.93 -14.68 0.35
N THR A 6 -6.50 -14.02 -0.73
CA THR A 6 -6.50 -14.60 -2.10
C THR A 6 -5.79 -13.68 -3.09
N TRP A 7 -4.50 -13.94 -3.32
CA TRP A 7 -3.75 -13.36 -4.44
C TRP A 7 -4.09 -14.11 -5.72
N ILE A 8 -4.73 -13.43 -6.66
CA ILE A 8 -5.37 -14.07 -7.82
C ILE A 8 -4.49 -13.92 -9.07
N THR A 9 -4.21 -15.04 -9.73
CA THR A 9 -3.12 -15.11 -10.72
C THR A 9 -3.61 -15.40 -12.14
N ASP A 10 -4.82 -15.96 -12.27
CA ASP A 10 -5.61 -16.07 -13.50
C ASP A 10 -7.09 -15.94 -13.10
N ILE A 11 -7.66 -14.74 -13.22
CA ILE A 11 -9.02 -14.44 -12.73
C ILE A 11 -10.03 -14.60 -13.87
N ASN A 12 -11.00 -15.49 -13.70
CA ASN A 12 -12.31 -15.30 -14.31
C ASN A 12 -13.11 -14.39 -13.36
N ILE A 13 -13.36 -13.13 -13.75
CA ILE A 13 -13.91 -12.10 -12.84
C ILE A 13 -15.18 -12.57 -12.11
N PRO A 14 -16.14 -13.26 -12.76
CA PRO A 14 -17.32 -13.81 -12.09
C PRO A 14 -17.05 -14.85 -10.99
N ASP A 15 -15.87 -15.48 -10.95
CA ASP A 15 -15.55 -16.48 -9.92
C ASP A 15 -15.11 -15.82 -8.60
N VAL A 16 -14.79 -14.52 -8.64
CA VAL A 16 -14.20 -13.78 -7.49
C VAL A 16 -14.94 -12.49 -7.16
N PHE A 17 -15.82 -12.00 -8.05
CA PHE A 17 -16.43 -10.69 -7.94
C PHE A 17 -17.82 -10.60 -8.58
N ILE A 18 -18.77 -10.09 -7.80
CA ILE A 18 -20.13 -9.79 -8.24
C ILE A 18 -20.23 -8.30 -8.60
N THR A 19 -20.38 -7.98 -9.88
CA THR A 19 -20.50 -6.60 -10.35
C THR A 19 -21.86 -5.99 -9.98
N LEU A 20 -21.85 -4.83 -9.30
CA LEU A 20 -23.04 -4.04 -8.98
C LEU A 20 -23.18 -2.80 -9.89
N ALA A 21 -22.06 -2.14 -10.22
CA ALA A 21 -22.01 -1.00 -11.12
C ALA A 21 -20.68 -0.90 -11.87
N GLU A 22 -20.74 -0.53 -13.14
CA GLU A 22 -19.59 -0.41 -14.02
C GLU A 22 -19.31 1.06 -14.36
N GLY A 23 -18.09 1.53 -14.05
CA GLY A 23 -17.67 2.90 -14.30
C GLY A 23 -18.31 3.91 -13.34
N THR A 24 -17.68 5.09 -13.25
CA THR A 24 -18.12 6.15 -12.32
C THR A 24 -19.54 6.62 -12.58
N GLU A 25 -20.01 6.58 -13.83
CA GLU A 25 -21.36 7.01 -14.17
C GLU A 25 -22.43 6.11 -13.53
N GLN A 26 -22.32 4.79 -13.66
CA GLN A 26 -23.28 3.88 -13.02
C GLN A 26 -23.15 3.92 -11.50
N ILE A 27 -21.92 3.98 -10.97
CA ILE A 27 -21.68 4.09 -9.52
C ILE A 27 -22.34 5.36 -8.99
N ARG A 28 -22.19 6.50 -9.65
CA ARG A 28 -22.79 7.77 -9.25
C ARG A 28 -24.32 7.72 -9.24
N GLN A 29 -24.93 7.03 -10.22
CA GLN A 29 -26.39 6.90 -10.32
C GLN A 29 -26.97 5.93 -9.29
N ARG A 30 -26.32 4.78 -9.07
CA ARG A 30 -26.85 3.69 -8.21
C ARG A 30 -26.37 3.79 -6.76
N TYR A 31 -25.10 4.16 -6.57
CA TYR A 31 -24.40 4.20 -5.29
C TYR A 31 -23.71 5.56 -5.08
N PRO A 32 -24.47 6.67 -4.96
CA PRO A 32 -23.89 8.02 -4.90
C PRO A 32 -22.91 8.23 -3.74
N ARG A 33 -23.07 7.49 -2.62
CA ARG A 33 -22.10 7.49 -1.51
C ARG A 33 -20.77 6.86 -1.90
N HIS A 34 -20.79 5.71 -2.59
CA HIS A 34 -19.58 5.04 -3.08
C HIS A 34 -18.81 5.95 -4.03
N HIS A 35 -19.50 6.62 -4.97
CA HIS A 35 -18.87 7.62 -5.83
C HIS A 35 -18.19 8.75 -5.05
N GLN A 36 -18.86 9.32 -4.03
CA GLN A 36 -18.23 10.36 -3.19
C GLN A 36 -16.99 9.85 -2.44
N MET A 37 -17.02 8.59 -1.99
CA MET A 37 -15.89 7.94 -1.33
C MET A 37 -14.71 7.75 -2.28
N ILE A 38 -14.95 7.28 -3.52
CA ILE A 38 -13.92 7.19 -4.57
C ILE A 38 -13.30 8.56 -4.84
N VAL A 39 -14.11 9.61 -4.99
CA VAL A 39 -13.61 10.99 -5.22
C VAL A 39 -12.72 11.46 -4.08
N ARG A 40 -13.11 11.21 -2.82
CA ARG A 40 -12.31 11.60 -1.64
C ARG A 40 -11.03 10.79 -1.51
N ALA A 41 -11.09 9.48 -1.75
CA ALA A 41 -9.94 8.59 -1.75
C ALA A 41 -8.91 9.02 -2.80
N HIS A 42 -9.39 9.31 -4.02
CA HIS A 42 -8.57 9.80 -5.11
C HIS A 42 -7.88 11.12 -4.76
N ALA A 43 -8.65 12.11 -4.28
CA ALA A 43 -8.09 13.39 -3.85
C ALA A 43 -7.03 13.22 -2.75
N HIS A 44 -7.32 12.39 -1.74
CA HIS A 44 -6.38 12.14 -0.64
C HIS A 44 -5.09 11.44 -1.10
N ALA A 45 -5.18 10.47 -2.02
CA ALA A 45 -4.02 9.82 -2.62
C ALA A 45 -3.15 10.82 -3.40
N VAL A 46 -3.78 11.69 -4.20
CA VAL A 46 -3.08 12.75 -4.96
C VAL A 46 -2.37 13.72 -4.02
N ASP A 47 -3.03 14.18 -2.96
CA ASP A 47 -2.43 15.09 -1.98
C ASP A 47 -1.25 14.45 -1.26
N CYS A 48 -1.39 13.19 -0.83
CA CYS A 48 -0.30 12.44 -0.20
C CYS A 48 0.91 12.28 -1.14
N LEU A 49 0.68 11.95 -2.41
CA LEU A 49 1.76 11.84 -3.41
C LEU A 49 2.47 13.17 -3.66
N ARG A 50 1.71 14.28 -3.76
CA ARG A 50 2.27 15.62 -3.91
C ARG A 50 3.12 16.01 -2.71
N ASN A 51 2.63 15.79 -1.50
CA ASN A 51 3.37 16.06 -0.27
C ASN A 51 4.62 15.18 -0.17
N ALA A 52 4.49 13.89 -0.48
CA ALA A 52 5.62 12.96 -0.51
C ALA A 52 6.70 13.43 -1.50
N LEU A 53 6.33 13.85 -2.72
CA LEU A 53 7.27 14.41 -3.69
C LEU A 53 7.93 15.69 -3.20
N GLN A 54 7.19 16.59 -2.54
CA GLN A 54 7.79 17.79 -1.94
C GLN A 54 8.82 17.43 -0.85
N ASN A 55 8.48 16.48 0.02
CA ASN A 55 9.36 16.02 1.10
C ASN A 55 10.57 15.22 0.60
N LEU A 56 10.43 14.57 -0.56
CA LEU A 56 11.52 13.86 -1.22
C LEU A 56 12.40 14.79 -2.06
N ASN A 57 11.95 15.97 -2.46
CA ASN A 57 12.71 16.87 -3.33
C ASN A 57 13.53 17.89 -2.53
N GLN A 58 14.81 18.00 -2.87
CA GLN A 58 15.64 19.08 -2.35
C GLN A 58 15.20 20.38 -3.02
N LYS A 59 14.83 21.39 -2.22
CA LYS A 59 14.44 22.71 -2.74
C LYS A 59 15.63 23.44 -3.40
N THR A 60 16.85 23.17 -2.95
CA THR A 60 18.09 23.81 -3.41
C THR A 60 19.23 22.78 -3.41
N PRO A 61 20.17 22.84 -4.37
CA PRO A 61 21.40 22.03 -4.29
C PRO A 61 22.07 22.17 -2.92
N HIS A 62 22.54 21.06 -2.36
CA HIS A 62 23.22 20.98 -1.06
C HIS A 62 22.36 21.22 0.20
N VAL A 63 21.06 21.49 0.08
CA VAL A 63 20.17 21.46 1.25
C VAL A 63 19.78 20.01 1.56
N PRO A 64 20.01 19.50 2.79
CA PRO A 64 19.61 18.16 3.16
C PRO A 64 18.08 18.02 3.11
N LEU A 65 17.60 16.80 2.97
CA LEU A 65 16.18 16.51 3.15
C LEU A 65 15.74 16.86 4.58
N PRO A 66 14.45 17.14 4.82
CA PRO A 66 13.92 17.29 6.17
C PRO A 66 14.31 16.09 7.05
N ALA A 67 14.58 16.33 8.33
CA ALA A 67 15.03 15.29 9.26
C ALA A 67 14.00 14.14 9.35
N GLN A 68 12.71 14.48 9.36
CA GLN A 68 11.60 13.53 9.35
C GLN A 68 11.58 12.67 8.09
N THR A 69 11.87 13.26 6.92
CA THR A 69 12.02 12.49 5.67
C THR A 69 13.14 11.46 5.83
N LEU A 70 14.31 11.88 6.31
CA LEU A 70 15.45 10.98 6.49
C LEU A 70 15.14 9.87 7.49
N GLU A 71 14.49 10.19 8.61
CA GLU A 71 14.07 9.22 9.62
C GLU A 71 13.13 8.16 9.02
N ILE A 72 12.10 8.56 8.29
CA ILE A 72 11.17 7.64 7.63
C ILE A 72 11.90 6.73 6.64
N LEU A 73 12.79 7.29 5.82
CA LEU A 73 13.49 6.53 4.80
C LEU A 73 14.53 5.57 5.41
N THR A 74 15.25 5.99 6.45
CA THR A 74 16.21 5.13 7.17
C THR A 74 15.49 4.02 7.94
N ASP A 75 14.33 4.30 8.54
CA ASP A 75 13.48 3.30 9.20
C ASP A 75 12.98 2.24 8.21
N VAL A 76 12.62 2.63 6.99
CA VAL A 76 12.12 1.68 5.98
C VAL A 76 13.25 0.92 5.27
N PHE A 77 14.34 1.57 4.87
CA PHE A 77 15.43 0.91 4.14
C PHE A 77 16.48 0.24 5.04
N GLU A 78 16.51 0.62 6.32
CA GLU A 78 17.46 0.15 7.35
C GLU A 78 18.92 0.36 6.93
N VAL A 79 19.17 1.47 6.22
CA VAL A 79 20.48 1.99 5.81
C VAL A 79 20.39 3.49 5.55
N ASP A 80 21.55 4.15 5.49
CA ASP A 80 21.67 5.49 4.94
C ASP A 80 21.17 5.53 3.48
N VAL A 81 20.27 6.46 3.23
CA VAL A 81 19.59 6.58 1.92
C VAL A 81 20.57 7.04 0.86
N THR A 82 20.71 6.24 -0.20
CA THR A 82 21.53 6.61 -1.35
C THR A 82 20.75 7.47 -2.36
N PRO A 83 21.42 8.27 -3.21
CA PRO A 83 20.77 8.99 -4.29
C PRO A 83 19.96 8.10 -5.24
N ALA A 84 20.43 6.86 -5.47
CA ALA A 84 19.74 5.89 -6.31
C ALA A 84 18.43 5.38 -5.69
N MET A 85 18.41 5.12 -4.38
CA MET A 85 17.19 4.75 -3.64
C MET A 85 16.17 5.88 -3.70
N LEU A 86 16.62 7.10 -3.44
CA LEU A 86 15.78 8.29 -3.47
C LEU A 86 15.20 8.55 -4.87
N GLN A 87 16.01 8.39 -5.92
CA GLN A 87 15.56 8.54 -7.30
C GLN A 87 14.49 7.49 -7.67
N ARG A 88 14.66 6.23 -7.25
CA ARG A 88 13.64 5.18 -7.48
C ARG A 88 12.32 5.48 -6.80
N LEU A 89 12.37 5.92 -5.53
CA LEU A 89 11.17 6.28 -4.80
C LEU A 89 10.47 7.49 -5.44
N ARG A 90 11.21 8.57 -5.76
CA ARG A 90 10.67 9.73 -6.48
C ARG A 90 10.01 9.32 -7.79
N SER A 91 10.69 8.51 -8.59
CA SER A 91 10.15 8.02 -9.87
C SER A 91 8.89 7.18 -9.69
N SER A 92 8.80 6.40 -8.61
CA SER A 92 7.59 5.62 -8.28
C SER A 92 6.43 6.56 -7.93
N CYS A 93 6.67 7.57 -7.09
CA CYS A 93 5.65 8.57 -6.73
C CYS A 93 5.19 9.39 -7.94
N VAL A 94 6.09 9.79 -8.84
CA VAL A 94 5.74 10.51 -10.08
C VAL A 94 4.84 9.64 -10.96
N GLN A 95 5.21 8.39 -11.22
CA GLN A 95 4.40 7.50 -12.06
C GLN A 95 3.00 7.24 -11.49
N LEU A 96 2.88 7.07 -10.17
CA LEU A 96 1.57 6.94 -9.51
C LEU A 96 0.75 8.23 -9.60
N LEU A 97 1.40 9.39 -9.40
CA LEU A 97 0.73 10.69 -9.49
C LEU A 97 0.25 10.95 -10.92
N ASP A 98 1.11 10.72 -11.92
CA ASP A 98 0.77 10.87 -13.33
C ASP A 98 -0.44 10.00 -13.70
N ALA A 99 -0.46 8.74 -13.23
CA ALA A 99 -1.59 7.85 -13.45
C ALA A 99 -2.90 8.37 -12.81
N LEU A 100 -2.87 8.78 -11.53
CA LEU A 100 -4.05 9.33 -10.85
C LEU A 100 -4.52 10.66 -11.46
N THR A 101 -3.62 11.50 -11.94
CA THR A 101 -3.99 12.78 -12.58
C THR A 101 -4.34 12.68 -14.05
N SER A 102 -4.32 11.47 -14.62
CA SER A 102 -4.71 11.23 -16.01
C SER A 102 -6.24 11.15 -16.17
N ASP A 103 -6.75 11.53 -17.34
CA ASP A 103 -8.18 11.40 -17.68
C ASP A 103 -8.68 9.95 -17.55
N ALA A 104 -7.78 8.95 -17.70
CA ALA A 104 -8.14 7.55 -17.57
C ALA A 104 -8.59 7.17 -16.15
N LEU A 105 -8.14 7.88 -15.11
CA LEU A 105 -8.50 7.62 -13.70
C LEU A 105 -9.28 8.74 -13.04
N ASP A 106 -9.77 9.73 -13.82
CA ASP A 106 -10.64 10.79 -13.31
C ASP A 106 -11.80 10.19 -12.50
N PRO A 107 -11.90 10.49 -11.19
CA PRO A 107 -12.90 9.88 -10.32
C PRO A 107 -14.33 10.28 -10.66
N HIS A 108 -14.54 11.23 -11.57
CA HIS A 108 -15.86 11.66 -12.03
C HIS A 108 -16.29 10.99 -13.34
N SER A 109 -15.36 10.60 -14.20
CA SER A 109 -15.67 10.17 -15.57
C SER A 109 -15.08 8.82 -15.97
N SER A 110 -14.16 8.26 -15.18
CA SER A 110 -13.44 7.05 -15.55
C SER A 110 -14.34 5.80 -15.65
N PRO A 111 -14.23 5.02 -16.74
CA PRO A 111 -14.89 3.72 -16.85
C PRO A 111 -14.16 2.61 -16.08
N ARG A 112 -13.00 2.90 -15.47
CA ARG A 112 -12.12 1.88 -14.88
C ARG A 112 -12.56 1.43 -13.48
N TYR A 113 -13.29 2.26 -12.74
CA TYR A 113 -13.77 1.90 -11.40
C TYR A 113 -14.99 0.99 -11.51
N TRP A 114 -14.90 -0.21 -10.93
CA TRP A 114 -15.98 -1.19 -10.90
C TRP A 114 -16.35 -1.46 -9.45
N ASP A 115 -17.63 -1.30 -9.11
CA ASP A 115 -18.16 -1.47 -7.76
C ASP A 115 -18.90 -2.80 -7.68
N GLY A 116 -18.65 -3.56 -6.62
CA GLY A 116 -19.19 -4.90 -6.47
C GLY A 116 -18.91 -5.53 -5.12
N LEU A 117 -19.10 -6.84 -5.06
CA LEU A 117 -18.94 -7.64 -3.86
C LEU A 117 -17.91 -8.75 -4.09
N ASN A 118 -17.19 -9.13 -3.04
CA ASN A 118 -16.43 -10.37 -3.05
C ASN A 118 -17.36 -11.58 -3.22
N GLU A 119 -16.92 -12.55 -4.03
CA GLU A 119 -17.55 -13.88 -4.07
C GLU A 119 -17.14 -14.73 -2.86
N GLU A 120 -17.88 -15.82 -2.64
CA GLU A 120 -17.61 -16.78 -1.57
C GLU A 120 -16.18 -17.35 -1.69
N GLY A 121 -15.42 -17.32 -0.59
CA GLY A 121 -14.01 -17.72 -0.53
C GLY A 121 -13.00 -16.62 -0.87
N HIS A 122 -13.46 -15.40 -1.19
CA HIS A 122 -12.63 -14.25 -1.54
C HIS A 122 -12.87 -13.02 -0.66
N GLU A 123 -13.47 -13.18 0.52
CA GLU A 123 -14.02 -12.10 1.36
C GLU A 123 -12.97 -11.15 1.98
N GLY A 124 -11.67 -11.47 1.83
CA GLY A 124 -10.56 -10.69 2.37
C GLY A 124 -10.10 -9.53 1.49
N ASN A 125 -10.54 -9.44 0.23
CA ASN A 125 -10.01 -8.46 -0.71
C ASN A 125 -10.69 -7.10 -0.51
N HIS A 126 -9.89 -6.04 -0.37
CA HIS A 126 -10.38 -4.66 -0.31
C HIS A 126 -10.74 -4.14 -1.71
N ALA A 127 -9.79 -4.30 -2.61
CA ALA A 127 -9.94 -4.10 -4.04
C ALA A 127 -9.01 -5.10 -4.72
N PHE A 128 -9.08 -5.19 -6.04
CA PHE A 128 -8.05 -5.88 -6.81
C PHE A 128 -7.96 -5.32 -8.23
N VAL A 129 -6.82 -5.56 -8.86
CA VAL A 129 -6.60 -5.37 -10.29
C VAL A 129 -6.15 -6.66 -10.94
N TRP A 130 -6.42 -6.81 -12.23
CA TRP A 130 -5.88 -7.90 -13.02
C TRP A 130 -4.92 -7.35 -14.06
N GLU A 131 -3.67 -7.81 -14.05
CA GLU A 131 -2.64 -7.34 -14.99
C GLU A 131 -2.97 -7.61 -16.45
N GLY A 132 -3.66 -8.73 -16.70
CA GLY A 132 -4.10 -9.12 -18.04
C GLY A 132 -5.34 -8.37 -18.51
N ASP A 133 -5.95 -7.52 -17.67
CA ASP A 133 -7.16 -6.80 -18.04
C ASP A 133 -6.88 -5.73 -19.09
N PRO A 134 -7.35 -5.88 -20.34
CA PRO A 134 -7.11 -4.88 -21.38
C PRO A 134 -7.74 -3.52 -21.04
N GLN A 135 -8.75 -3.49 -20.18
CA GLN A 135 -9.41 -2.27 -19.74
C GLN A 135 -8.75 -1.64 -18.50
N GLN A 136 -7.77 -2.33 -17.90
CA GLN A 136 -7.06 -1.90 -16.69
C GLN A 136 -8.03 -1.48 -15.58
N ARG A 137 -9.14 -2.19 -15.40
CA ARG A 137 -10.16 -1.88 -14.40
C ARG A 137 -9.60 -2.06 -12.99
N ILE A 138 -10.24 -1.37 -12.06
CA ILE A 138 -9.99 -1.44 -10.62
C ILE A 138 -11.31 -1.90 -9.99
N PHE A 139 -11.30 -3.10 -9.43
CA PHE A 139 -12.48 -3.72 -8.82
C PHE A 139 -12.50 -3.38 -7.34
N LEU A 140 -13.50 -2.61 -6.93
CA LEU A 140 -13.74 -2.14 -5.57
C LEU A 140 -14.82 -3.02 -4.95
N THR A 141 -14.49 -3.66 -3.83
CA THR A 141 -15.41 -4.56 -3.12
C THR A 141 -16.11 -3.83 -1.97
N GLU A 142 -17.00 -4.50 -1.26
CA GLU A 142 -17.59 -3.98 -0.03
C GLU A 142 -16.54 -3.56 1.01
N LYS A 143 -15.39 -4.25 1.08
CA LYS A 143 -14.29 -3.95 2.01
C LYS A 143 -13.55 -2.65 1.68
N PHE A 144 -13.67 -2.14 0.45
CA PHE A 144 -13.19 -0.80 0.11
C PHE A 144 -14.09 0.27 0.75
N PHE A 145 -15.39 0.02 0.82
CA PHE A 145 -16.38 0.98 1.30
C PHE A 145 -16.64 0.91 2.80
N ASP A 146 -16.24 -0.17 3.47
CA ASP A 146 -16.41 -0.37 4.91
C ASP A 146 -15.09 -0.22 5.69
N LEU A 147 -15.13 0.53 6.80
CA LEU A 147 -14.02 0.60 7.75
C LEU A 147 -14.04 -0.57 8.73
N PRO A 148 -12.88 -1.15 9.07
CA PRO A 148 -12.76 -2.05 10.21
C PRO A 148 -13.25 -1.39 11.51
N ILE A 149 -13.93 -2.16 12.36
CA ILE A 149 -14.53 -1.64 13.60
C ILE A 149 -13.44 -1.08 14.51
N GLU A 150 -12.29 -1.75 14.58
CA GLU A 150 -11.11 -1.33 15.34
C GLU A 150 -10.60 0.04 14.91
N THR A 151 -10.64 0.34 13.60
CA THR A 151 -10.27 1.66 13.09
C THR A 151 -11.21 2.73 13.65
N MET A 152 -12.52 2.48 13.69
CA MET A 152 -13.47 3.44 14.27
C MET A 152 -13.32 3.58 15.79
N MET A 153 -13.05 2.48 16.50
CA MET A 153 -12.96 2.47 17.96
C MET A 153 -11.67 3.10 18.50
N TYR A 154 -10.55 2.95 17.80
CA TYR A 154 -9.24 3.31 18.32
C TYR A 154 -8.61 4.54 17.67
N SER A 155 -9.26 5.15 16.68
CA SER A 155 -8.76 6.38 16.07
C SER A 155 -8.79 7.56 17.04
N SER A 156 -7.83 8.47 16.87
CA SER A 156 -7.77 9.74 17.60
C SER A 156 -9.05 10.56 17.41
N HIS A 157 -9.49 11.21 18.49
CA HIS A 157 -10.64 12.11 18.51
C HIS A 157 -10.50 13.32 17.56
N GLU A 158 -9.27 13.63 17.13
CA GLU A 158 -8.99 14.70 16.16
C GLU A 158 -9.30 14.30 14.71
N ARG A 159 -9.56 13.01 14.45
CA ARG A 159 -9.83 12.49 13.11
C ARG A 159 -11.33 12.33 12.89
N THR A 160 -11.81 12.98 11.84
CA THR A 160 -13.18 12.77 11.36
C THR A 160 -13.32 11.40 10.69
N GLN A 161 -14.52 10.81 10.73
CA GLN A 161 -14.80 9.57 9.99
C GLN A 161 -14.45 9.68 8.50
N ALA A 162 -14.72 10.84 7.89
CA ALA A 162 -14.39 11.08 6.48
C ALA A 162 -12.88 10.97 6.21
N GLN A 163 -12.03 11.44 7.12
CA GLN A 163 -10.57 11.28 6.99
C GLN A 163 -10.12 9.82 7.17
N LEU A 164 -10.77 9.06 8.04
CA LEU A 164 -10.48 7.63 8.22
C LEU A 164 -10.83 6.82 6.97
N TYR A 165 -12.02 7.04 6.40
CA TYR A 165 -12.41 6.45 5.13
C TYR A 165 -11.47 6.86 4.00
N ALA A 166 -11.15 8.15 3.89
CA ALA A 166 -10.25 8.65 2.85
C ALA A 166 -8.87 7.98 2.91
N HIS A 167 -8.28 7.80 4.10
CA HIS A 167 -7.01 7.08 4.27
C HIS A 167 -7.12 5.63 3.81
N HIS A 168 -8.11 4.90 4.35
CA HIS A 168 -8.34 3.48 4.05
C HIS A 168 -8.47 3.22 2.55
N GLN A 169 -9.30 4.02 1.90
CA GLN A 169 -9.62 3.90 0.49
C GLN A 169 -8.48 4.37 -0.41
N ALA A 170 -7.82 5.47 -0.05
CA ALA A 170 -6.65 5.93 -0.77
C ALA A 170 -5.52 4.89 -0.73
N ALA A 171 -5.36 4.19 0.41
CA ALA A 171 -4.39 3.13 0.54
C ALA A 171 -4.72 1.92 -0.33
N SER A 172 -5.99 1.50 -0.37
CA SER A 172 -6.42 0.44 -1.28
C SER A 172 -6.21 0.84 -2.74
N LEU A 173 -6.58 2.06 -3.12
CA LEU A 173 -6.40 2.56 -4.48
C LEU A 173 -4.92 2.64 -4.88
N LEU A 174 -4.04 3.14 -4.02
CA LEU A 174 -2.61 3.24 -4.30
C LEU A 174 -1.93 1.87 -4.38
N HIS A 175 -2.31 0.94 -3.50
CA HIS A 175 -1.85 -0.44 -3.54
C HIS A 175 -2.17 -1.06 -4.90
N GLU A 176 -3.45 -1.06 -5.30
CA GLU A 176 -3.89 -1.63 -6.57
C GLU A 176 -3.26 -0.94 -7.79
N LEU A 177 -3.21 0.39 -7.77
CA LEU A 177 -2.62 1.15 -8.86
C LEU A 177 -1.12 0.86 -9.01
N SER A 178 -0.41 0.59 -7.90
CA SER A 178 1.00 0.23 -7.94
C SER A 178 1.25 -1.08 -8.70
N HIS A 179 0.35 -2.05 -8.64
CA HIS A 179 0.47 -3.28 -9.44
C HIS A 179 0.40 -2.98 -10.93
N GLN A 180 -0.51 -2.10 -11.35
CA GLN A 180 -0.69 -1.75 -12.77
C GLN A 180 0.47 -0.90 -13.30
N VAL A 181 0.85 0.13 -12.55
CA VAL A 181 1.79 1.17 -13.01
C VAL A 181 3.25 0.79 -12.74
N LEU A 182 3.55 0.34 -11.52
CA LEU A 182 4.92 0.06 -11.07
C LEU A 182 5.28 -1.42 -11.16
N LYS A 183 4.31 -2.29 -11.49
CA LYS A 183 4.46 -3.75 -11.51
C LYS A 183 4.92 -4.31 -10.16
N THR A 184 4.51 -3.67 -9.07
CA THR A 184 4.68 -4.20 -7.71
C THR A 184 3.96 -5.55 -7.59
N VAL A 185 4.31 -6.28 -6.53
CA VAL A 185 3.74 -7.58 -6.16
C VAL A 185 3.61 -7.64 -4.64
N ASP A 186 2.81 -8.56 -4.13
CA ASP A 186 2.58 -8.68 -2.69
C ASP A 186 3.60 -9.59 -2.03
N LEU A 187 4.71 -8.99 -1.60
CA LEU A 187 5.79 -9.69 -0.91
C LEU A 187 5.50 -9.81 0.59
N ALA A 188 4.89 -8.78 1.17
CA ALA A 188 4.54 -8.72 2.59
C ALA A 188 3.37 -7.77 2.82
N TYR A 189 2.46 -8.20 3.69
CA TYR A 189 1.35 -7.40 4.16
C TYR A 189 1.76 -6.56 5.37
N LEU A 190 1.50 -5.25 5.32
CA LEU A 190 1.90 -4.25 6.29
C LEU A 190 0.71 -3.47 6.87
N ASP A 191 -0.52 -3.95 6.64
CA ASP A 191 -1.76 -3.32 7.11
C ASP A 191 -1.84 -1.82 6.73
N THR A 192 -1.50 -1.48 5.48
CA THR A 192 -1.38 -0.07 5.07
C THR A 192 -2.70 0.67 4.99
N PHE A 193 -3.81 -0.07 4.86
CA PHE A 193 -5.17 0.47 4.87
C PHE A 193 -5.57 0.99 6.25
N LEU A 194 -4.93 0.49 7.32
CA LEU A 194 -5.17 0.96 8.68
C LEU A 194 -4.44 2.29 8.94
N PRO A 195 -4.94 3.14 9.86
CA PRO A 195 -4.29 4.40 10.19
C PRO A 195 -2.80 4.28 10.56
N LEU A 196 -2.04 5.35 10.34
CA LEU A 196 -0.68 5.49 10.86
C LEU A 196 -0.69 5.55 12.39
N HIS A 197 0.43 5.19 13.02
CA HIS A 197 0.53 5.10 14.49
C HIS A 197 0.09 6.38 15.21
N GLN A 198 0.49 7.54 14.69
CA GLN A 198 0.14 8.86 15.23
C GLN A 198 -1.36 9.23 15.13
N HIS A 199 -2.17 8.43 14.44
CA HIS A 199 -3.61 8.68 14.29
C HIS A 199 -4.47 7.86 15.25
N TYR A 200 -3.87 7.12 16.19
CA TYR A 200 -4.58 6.39 17.23
C TYR A 200 -4.74 7.23 18.49
N ASP A 201 -5.83 6.99 19.23
CA ASP A 201 -6.14 7.67 20.48
C ASP A 201 -5.08 7.36 21.56
N ASP A 202 -4.66 8.39 22.29
CA ASP A 202 -3.62 8.31 23.32
C ASP A 202 -4.13 8.62 24.74
N LEU A 203 -5.43 8.94 24.90
CA LEU A 203 -6.04 9.30 26.20
C LEU A 203 -5.85 8.22 27.29
N GLY A 204 -5.83 6.95 26.90
CA GLY A 204 -5.58 5.81 27.80
C GLY A 204 -4.12 5.61 28.20
N GLY A 205 -3.21 6.49 27.74
CA GLY A 205 -1.77 6.36 27.89
C GLY A 205 -1.20 5.09 27.23
N MET A 206 0.03 4.74 27.59
CA MET A 206 0.75 3.64 26.93
C MET A 206 0.12 2.25 27.09
N TYR A 207 -0.79 2.06 28.04
CA TYR A 207 -1.47 0.77 28.26
C TYR A 207 -2.94 0.77 27.80
N GLY A 208 -3.42 1.88 27.23
CA GLY A 208 -4.74 1.96 26.62
C GLY A 208 -4.88 1.01 25.43
N GLN A 209 -6.09 0.51 25.20
CA GLN A 209 -6.37 -0.47 24.14
C GLN A 209 -5.98 0.06 22.75
N ALA A 210 -6.27 1.33 22.46
CA ALA A 210 -5.89 1.98 21.21
C ALA A 210 -4.37 1.97 20.98
N GLN A 211 -3.58 2.29 22.02
CA GLN A 211 -2.11 2.29 21.95
C GLN A 211 -1.51 0.87 21.88
N VAL A 212 -2.13 -0.11 22.56
CA VAL A 212 -1.74 -1.53 22.43
C VAL A 212 -1.95 -2.00 20.98
N TYR A 213 -3.10 -1.69 20.40
CA TYR A 213 -3.43 -2.01 19.01
C TYR A 213 -2.50 -1.29 18.01
N ALA A 214 -2.28 0.01 18.20
CA ALA A 214 -1.38 0.81 17.37
C ALA A 214 0.05 0.27 17.38
N ARG A 215 0.55 -0.22 18.52
CA ARG A 215 1.87 -0.88 18.61
C ARG A 215 1.91 -2.24 17.93
N SER A 216 0.84 -3.04 18.00
CA SER A 216 0.81 -4.31 17.26
C SER A 216 0.88 -4.08 15.74
N LEU A 217 0.20 -3.05 15.23
CA LEU A 217 0.28 -2.69 13.82
C LEU A 217 1.65 -2.11 13.44
N LEU A 218 2.23 -1.28 14.30
CA LEU A 218 3.59 -0.79 14.10
C LEU A 218 4.59 -1.94 13.99
N LYS A 219 4.45 -2.96 14.84
CA LYS A 219 5.27 -4.18 14.79
C LYS A 219 5.10 -4.93 13.46
N ILE A 220 3.87 -5.07 12.96
CA ILE A 220 3.61 -5.70 11.65
C ILE A 220 4.34 -4.93 10.53
N ARG A 221 4.25 -3.60 10.54
CA ARG A 221 4.91 -2.72 9.55
C ARG A 221 6.44 -2.79 9.62
N GLN A 222 7.00 -2.85 10.83
CA GLN A 222 8.45 -2.90 11.06
C GLN A 222 9.05 -4.30 10.86
N GLU A 223 8.27 -5.37 11.00
CA GLU A 223 8.75 -6.76 10.91
C GLU A 223 8.29 -7.50 9.64
N GLY A 224 7.45 -6.88 8.79
CA GLY A 224 6.88 -7.54 7.62
C GLY A 224 7.87 -7.81 6.49
N LEU A 225 8.66 -6.79 6.11
CA LEU A 225 9.68 -6.88 5.05
C LEU A 225 10.92 -6.06 5.42
N SER A 226 11.67 -6.53 6.41
CA SER A 226 12.81 -5.82 7.02
C SER A 226 13.91 -6.78 7.50
N LEU A 227 14.99 -6.23 8.03
CA LEU A 227 16.06 -6.96 8.70
C LEU A 227 15.62 -7.57 10.03
N SER A 228 14.49 -7.17 10.61
CA SER A 228 13.93 -7.86 11.79
C SER A 228 13.08 -9.07 11.38
N THR A 229 12.58 -9.13 10.14
CA THR A 229 11.82 -10.28 9.62
C THR A 229 12.65 -11.56 9.69
N PRO A 230 12.19 -12.63 10.39
CA PRO A 230 12.88 -13.91 10.41
C PRO A 230 13.12 -14.45 9.00
N LEU A 231 14.31 -15.00 8.74
CA LEU A 231 14.72 -15.42 7.40
C LEU A 231 13.73 -16.42 6.77
N ALA A 232 13.22 -17.36 7.56
CA ALA A 232 12.23 -18.35 7.14
C ALA A 232 10.83 -17.75 6.83
N LYS A 233 10.55 -16.50 7.22
CA LYS A 233 9.30 -15.81 6.91
C LYS A 233 9.39 -14.92 5.67
N LEU A 234 10.59 -14.50 5.27
CA LEU A 234 10.79 -13.73 4.04
C LEU A 234 10.42 -14.55 2.80
N PHE A 235 9.71 -13.92 1.87
CA PHE A 235 9.26 -14.53 0.60
C PHE A 235 8.42 -15.80 0.77
N THR A 236 7.54 -15.75 1.77
CA THR A 236 6.58 -16.82 2.07
C THR A 236 5.19 -16.25 2.16
N ARG A 237 4.18 -17.09 1.99
CA ARG A 237 2.77 -16.77 2.25
C ARG A 237 2.14 -17.75 3.24
N PRO A 238 1.02 -17.39 3.88
CA PRO A 238 0.20 -18.34 4.62
C PRO A 238 -0.28 -19.52 3.75
N SER A 239 -0.50 -20.65 4.40
CA SER A 239 -1.10 -21.86 3.86
C SER A 239 -1.68 -22.70 5.00
N PRO A 240 -2.55 -23.71 4.73
CA PRO A 240 -3.14 -24.53 5.79
C PRO A 240 -2.12 -25.21 6.72
N GLY A 241 -0.93 -25.53 6.21
CA GLY A 241 0.18 -26.12 6.98
C GLY A 241 1.12 -25.10 7.64
N GLY A 242 0.73 -23.82 7.72
CA GLY A 242 1.59 -22.72 8.15
C GLY A 242 2.16 -21.94 6.97
N ARG A 243 3.30 -21.27 7.15
CA ARG A 243 3.90 -20.47 6.08
C ARG A 243 4.64 -21.35 5.07
N ARG A 244 4.54 -21.01 3.79
CA ARG A 244 5.25 -21.69 2.70
C ARG A 244 5.91 -20.70 1.75
N ASP A 245 7.00 -21.12 1.11
CA ASP A 245 7.67 -20.36 0.05
C ASP A 245 6.72 -20.03 -1.11
N PHE A 246 6.98 -18.87 -1.75
CA PHE A 246 6.30 -18.51 -2.99
C PHE A 246 6.58 -19.54 -4.10
N ARG A 247 5.53 -19.94 -4.80
CA ARG A 247 5.54 -20.88 -5.92
C ARG A 247 5.24 -20.13 -7.23
N PRO A 248 5.57 -20.70 -8.40
CA PRO A 248 5.17 -20.12 -9.69
C PRO A 248 3.67 -19.83 -9.80
N SER A 249 2.82 -20.67 -9.20
CA SER A 249 1.37 -20.51 -9.20
C SER A 249 0.85 -19.36 -8.33
N ASP A 250 1.70 -18.76 -7.48
CA ASP A 250 1.32 -17.63 -6.63
C ASP A 250 1.33 -16.29 -7.36
N GLY A 251 1.81 -16.28 -8.61
CA GLY A 251 1.87 -15.08 -9.45
C GLY A 251 3.31 -14.67 -9.69
N ARG A 252 3.53 -13.35 -9.80
CA ARG A 252 4.85 -12.79 -10.12
C ARG A 252 5.81 -12.71 -8.94
N GLN A 253 5.36 -12.91 -7.69
CA GLN A 253 6.13 -12.73 -6.45
C GLN A 253 7.47 -13.49 -6.50
N ARG A 254 7.42 -14.80 -6.76
CA ARG A 254 8.65 -15.62 -6.86
C ARG A 254 9.58 -15.10 -7.97
N LYS A 255 9.01 -14.83 -9.15
CA LYS A 255 9.78 -14.36 -10.31
C LYS A 255 10.45 -13.01 -10.02
N THR A 256 9.70 -12.06 -9.48
CA THR A 256 10.18 -10.72 -9.09
C THR A 256 11.30 -10.81 -8.07
N VAL A 257 11.15 -11.63 -7.02
CA VAL A 257 12.19 -11.82 -5.99
C VAL A 257 13.48 -12.36 -6.61
N LEU A 258 13.39 -13.43 -7.39
CA LEU A 258 14.56 -14.06 -8.02
C LEU A 258 15.24 -13.12 -9.03
N GLN A 259 14.45 -12.38 -9.82
CA GLN A 259 14.95 -11.42 -10.79
C GLN A 259 15.68 -10.24 -10.12
N LEU A 260 15.09 -9.63 -9.09
CA LEU A 260 15.68 -8.46 -8.42
C LEU A 260 16.91 -8.82 -7.59
N THR A 261 16.98 -10.05 -7.08
CA THR A 261 18.15 -10.54 -6.33
C THR A 261 19.22 -11.17 -7.22
N GLY A 262 18.91 -11.47 -8.49
CA GLY A 262 19.78 -12.23 -9.38
C GLY A 262 20.05 -13.66 -8.91
N LYS A 263 19.15 -14.26 -8.12
CA LYS A 263 19.28 -15.61 -7.55
C LYS A 263 18.35 -16.61 -8.23
N THR A 264 18.67 -17.89 -8.09
CA THR A 264 17.86 -19.00 -8.63
C THR A 264 16.91 -19.60 -7.58
N HIS A 265 17.26 -19.49 -6.30
CA HIS A 265 16.49 -20.03 -5.17
C HIS A 265 16.11 -18.96 -4.16
N LEU A 266 14.92 -19.10 -3.55
CA LEU A 266 14.44 -18.16 -2.54
C LEU A 266 15.32 -18.14 -1.28
N ALA A 267 15.96 -19.26 -0.94
CA ALA A 267 16.94 -19.31 0.15
C ALA A 267 18.08 -18.31 -0.06
N ASP A 268 18.68 -18.28 -1.26
CA ASP A 268 19.76 -17.34 -1.60
C ASP A 268 19.24 -15.91 -1.71
N ALA A 269 18.01 -15.72 -2.21
CA ALA A 269 17.37 -14.41 -2.28
C ALA A 269 17.17 -13.80 -0.88
N ARG A 270 16.85 -14.60 0.13
CA ARG A 270 16.73 -14.15 1.54
C ARG A 270 18.06 -13.68 2.10
N VAL A 271 19.15 -14.40 1.80
CA VAL A 271 20.50 -13.99 2.17
C VAL A 271 20.84 -12.66 1.50
N ALA A 272 20.58 -12.53 0.19
CA ALA A 272 20.82 -11.29 -0.55
C ALA A 272 20.03 -10.10 0.03
N PHE A 273 18.74 -10.28 0.36
CA PHE A 273 17.92 -9.25 1.02
C PHE A 273 18.53 -8.79 2.36
N ARG A 274 19.11 -9.71 3.14
CA ARG A 274 19.77 -9.40 4.41
C ARG A 274 21.08 -8.64 4.22
N THR A 275 21.92 -9.07 3.28
CA THR A 275 23.31 -8.62 3.19
C THR A 275 23.54 -7.47 2.22
N ASP A 276 22.64 -7.26 1.25
CA ASP A 276 22.78 -6.25 0.20
C ASP A 276 21.67 -5.20 0.33
N PRO A 277 21.99 -3.99 0.81
CA PRO A 277 21.03 -2.89 0.95
C PRO A 277 20.39 -2.44 -0.37
N GLU A 278 21.13 -2.54 -1.48
CA GLU A 278 20.62 -2.14 -2.80
C GLU A 278 19.55 -3.14 -3.26
N VAL A 279 19.80 -4.44 -3.10
CA VAL A 279 18.80 -5.50 -3.34
C VAL A 279 17.60 -5.35 -2.41
N ARG A 280 17.84 -5.10 -1.12
CA ARG A 280 16.77 -4.88 -0.14
C ARG A 280 15.87 -3.70 -0.54
N SER A 281 16.45 -2.55 -0.89
CA SER A 281 15.68 -1.37 -1.29
C SER A 281 14.82 -1.63 -2.54
N LYS A 282 15.33 -2.40 -3.51
CA LYS A 282 14.58 -2.78 -4.72
C LYS A 282 13.40 -3.69 -4.37
N LEU A 283 13.60 -4.65 -3.46
CA LEU A 283 12.54 -5.55 -3.04
C LEU A 283 11.48 -4.85 -2.20
N ILE A 284 11.87 -3.92 -1.31
CA ILE A 284 10.93 -3.07 -0.57
C ILE A 284 10.09 -2.25 -1.55
N LEU A 285 10.71 -1.59 -2.54
CA LEU A 285 9.96 -0.81 -3.55
C LEU A 285 9.20 -1.67 -4.57
N ALA A 286 9.44 -2.98 -4.61
CA ALA A 286 8.65 -3.93 -5.40
C ALA A 286 7.40 -4.42 -4.65
N ASN A 287 7.26 -4.13 -3.36
CA ASN A 287 6.11 -4.49 -2.54
C ASN A 287 5.05 -3.37 -2.56
N ALA A 288 3.81 -3.70 -2.94
CA ALA A 288 2.72 -2.71 -3.08
C ALA A 288 2.43 -1.99 -1.76
N ASP A 289 2.35 -2.73 -0.65
CA ASP A 289 2.19 -2.18 0.69
C ASP A 289 3.35 -1.26 1.08
N SER A 290 4.59 -1.64 0.81
CA SER A 290 5.74 -0.81 1.18
C SER A 290 5.74 0.54 0.45
N VAL A 291 5.39 0.56 -0.84
CA VAL A 291 5.25 1.80 -1.62
C VAL A 291 4.12 2.64 -1.05
N THR A 292 2.97 2.03 -0.79
CA THR A 292 1.79 2.71 -0.24
C THR A 292 2.10 3.32 1.13
N LEU A 293 2.71 2.55 2.03
CA LEU A 293 3.10 3.00 3.36
C LEU A 293 4.08 4.18 3.30
N LEU A 294 5.09 4.12 2.42
CA LEU A 294 6.03 5.21 2.21
C LEU A 294 5.32 6.49 1.73
N VAL A 295 4.40 6.38 0.77
CA VAL A 295 3.60 7.51 0.30
C VAL A 295 2.82 8.14 1.45
N PHE A 296 2.16 7.36 2.30
CA PHE A 296 1.40 7.94 3.42
C PHE A 296 2.30 8.53 4.50
N ARG A 297 3.38 7.86 4.89
CA ARG A 297 4.30 8.38 5.92
C ARG A 297 4.97 9.68 5.48
N LEU A 298 5.34 9.77 4.20
CA LEU A 298 5.93 10.98 3.62
C LEU A 298 4.89 12.02 3.19
N GLY A 299 3.61 11.64 3.10
CA GLY A 299 2.59 12.43 2.42
C GLY A 299 1.52 13.06 3.31
N GLN A 300 1.50 12.76 4.62
CA GLN A 300 0.50 13.35 5.52
C GLN A 300 0.56 14.88 5.54
N GLU A 301 1.77 15.44 5.46
CA GLU A 301 2.02 16.87 5.51
C GLU A 301 3.35 17.19 4.81
N VAL A 302 3.61 18.47 4.55
CA VAL A 302 4.90 18.93 4.04
C VAL A 302 5.80 19.25 5.24
N PHE A 303 6.94 18.58 5.33
CA PHE A 303 7.89 18.79 6.40
C PHE A 303 8.70 20.06 6.17
N THR A 304 8.89 20.83 7.24
CA THR A 304 9.75 22.01 7.21
C THR A 304 11.22 21.55 7.22
N PRO A 305 12.10 22.09 6.35
CA PRO A 305 13.53 21.87 6.50
C PRO A 305 13.99 22.44 7.85
N PRO A 306 15.02 21.87 8.49
CA PRO A 306 15.55 22.44 9.73
C PRO A 306 15.91 23.91 9.50
N SER A 307 15.45 24.78 10.41
CA SER A 307 15.86 26.18 10.45
C SER A 307 17.37 26.23 10.62
N SER A 308 18.07 26.89 9.69
CA SER A 308 19.51 27.16 9.79
C SER A 308 19.87 27.98 11.02
#